data_AF-A0A257MC80-F1
#
_entry.id   AF-A0A257MC80-F1
#
_cell.length_a   1.000
_cell.length_b   1.000
_cell.length_c   1.000
_cell.angle_alpha   90.00
_cell.angle_beta   90.00
_cell.angle_gamma   90.00
#
_symmetry.space_group_name_H-M   'P 1'
#
loop_
_entity.id
_entity.type
_entity.pdbx_description
1 polymer ?
#
loop_
_entity_poly.entity_id
_entity_poly.type
_entity_poly.pdbx_seq_one_letter_code
_entity_poly.pdbx_strand_id
1 'polypeptide(L)'
;MPAHVFCQNYDISQQSAGRAVSSEELARMMLALQDCGCHNINFVTPTHVVPQILEALVLAREGGLHLPLVYNSGGYDSVETLGLLDGVFDIYMPDAKYGQDGPALKYSHAPGYVDRMKAAIKEMHRQVGDLVMDEDGIAMRGLLVRHLVLPEGAAGTAEVVCFLSREISKNTYLNVMAQYHP
;
A
#
# COMPACT_ATOMS: atom_id res chain seq x y z
N MET A 1 6.19 -10.72 7.26
CA MET A 1 6.71 -10.97 5.90
C MET A 1 8.23 -11.08 5.98
N PRO A 2 8.89 -12.00 5.26
CA PRO A 2 10.35 -12.01 5.17
C PRO A 2 10.84 -10.69 4.56
N ALA A 3 11.97 -10.18 5.04
CA ALA A 3 12.53 -8.92 4.57
C ALA A 3 12.91 -9.02 3.08
N HIS A 4 12.52 -8.01 2.30
CA HIS A 4 13.01 -7.85 0.94
C HIS A 4 14.49 -7.44 1.00
N VAL A 5 15.33 -7.97 0.10
CA VAL A 5 16.78 -7.64 0.04
C VAL A 5 17.02 -6.14 -0.15
N PHE A 6 16.03 -5.40 -0.65
CA PHE A 6 16.10 -3.95 -0.90
C PHE A 6 15.22 -3.14 0.05
N CYS A 7 14.82 -3.70 1.20
CA CYS A 7 13.95 -3.00 2.14
C CYS A 7 14.67 -1.78 2.74
N GLN A 8 14.29 -0.57 2.30
CA GLN A 8 14.82 0.68 2.87
C GLN A 8 14.42 0.87 4.34
N ASN A 9 13.38 0.16 4.80
CA ASN A 9 12.91 0.18 6.16
C ASN A 9 13.39 -1.04 6.97
N TYR A 10 14.49 -1.69 6.58
CA TYR A 10 15.02 -2.84 7.32
C TYR A 10 15.19 -2.51 8.82
N ASP A 11 15.74 -1.34 9.13
CA ASP A 11 16.00 -0.91 10.51
C ASP A 11 14.74 -0.78 11.36
N ILE A 12 13.58 -0.46 10.75
CA ILE A 12 12.31 -0.31 11.47
C ILE A 12 11.46 -1.59 11.39
N SER A 13 11.64 -2.39 10.34
CA SER A 13 10.84 -3.60 10.10
C SER A 13 11.43 -4.89 10.70
N GLN A 14 12.75 -4.92 10.95
CA GLN A 14 13.45 -6.09 11.47
C GLN A 14 14.12 -5.85 12.83
N GLN A 15 14.29 -4.59 13.25
CA GLN A 15 14.67 -4.27 14.62
C GLN A 15 13.42 -3.95 15.43
N SER A 16 13.42 -4.23 16.73
CA SER A 16 12.32 -3.91 17.65
C SER A 16 12.23 -2.40 17.90
N ALA A 17 11.85 -1.65 16.87
CA ALA A 17 11.63 -0.22 16.92
C ALA A 17 10.12 0.05 17.08
N GLY A 18 9.79 0.98 17.97
CA GLY A 18 8.40 1.35 18.28
C GLY A 18 7.91 0.84 19.63
N ARG A 19 6.61 1.02 19.88
CA ARG A 19 5.95 0.61 21.13
C ARG A 19 4.55 0.08 20.85
N ALA A 20 4.08 -0.82 21.69
CA ALA A 20 2.69 -1.24 21.67
C ALA A 20 1.79 -0.05 22.05
N VAL A 21 0.66 0.05 21.37
CA VAL A 21 -0.35 1.10 21.58
C VAL A 21 -1.73 0.43 21.60
N SER A 22 -2.65 1.00 22.37
CA SER A 22 -4.06 0.56 22.35
C SER A 22 -4.80 1.19 21.17
N SER A 23 -5.99 0.68 20.85
CA SER A 23 -6.85 1.20 19.79
C SER A 23 -7.29 2.65 20.06
N GLU A 24 -7.55 3.02 21.32
CA GLU A 24 -7.83 4.41 21.70
C GLU A 24 -6.63 5.32 21.49
N GLU A 25 -5.43 4.81 21.73
CA GLU A 25 -4.22 5.59 21.53
C GLU A 25 -3.90 5.78 20.05
N LEU A 26 -4.08 4.73 19.24
CA LEU A 26 -3.97 4.83 17.78
C LEU A 26 -5.01 5.83 17.23
N ALA A 27 -6.24 5.83 17.75
CA ALA A 27 -7.25 6.83 17.40
C ALA A 27 -6.80 8.27 17.71
N ARG A 28 -6.24 8.50 18.91
CA ARG A 28 -5.67 9.81 19.27
C ARG A 28 -4.52 10.22 18.36
N MET A 29 -3.67 9.27 17.94
CA MET A 29 -2.60 9.56 16.99
C MET A 29 -3.15 10.02 15.63
N MET A 30 -4.20 9.37 15.12
CA MET A 30 -4.84 9.77 13.87
C MET A 30 -5.41 11.19 13.95
N LEU A 31 -6.11 11.51 15.04
CA LEU A 31 -6.67 12.85 15.27
C LEU A 31 -5.57 13.91 15.43
N ALA A 32 -4.49 13.60 16.15
CA ALA A 32 -3.36 14.52 16.31
C ALA A 32 -2.68 14.84 14.96
N LEU A 33 -2.54 13.84 14.07
CA LEU A 33 -2.05 14.05 12.71
C LEU A 33 -2.99 14.97 11.90
N GLN A 34 -4.30 14.80 12.07
CA GLN A 34 -5.29 15.73 11.48
C GLN A 34 -5.13 17.15 11.99
N ASP A 35 -4.99 17.34 13.30
CA ASP A 35 -4.82 18.67 13.91
C ASP A 35 -3.50 19.35 13.49
N CYS A 36 -2.50 18.56 13.10
CA CYS A 36 -1.24 19.06 12.52
C CYS A 36 -1.37 19.51 11.06
N GLY A 37 -2.53 19.31 10.43
CA GLY A 37 -2.76 19.65 9.02
C GLY A 37 -2.20 18.63 8.03
N CYS A 38 -2.01 17.36 8.43
CA CYS A 38 -1.65 16.31 7.50
C CYS A 38 -2.75 16.09 6.44
N HIS A 39 -2.37 15.74 5.22
CA HIS A 39 -3.34 15.53 4.13
C HIS A 39 -4.04 14.17 4.19
N ASN A 40 -3.45 13.18 4.89
CA ASN A 40 -3.99 11.82 5.01
C ASN A 40 -3.35 11.08 6.19
N ILE A 41 -3.93 9.93 6.54
CA ILE A 41 -3.33 8.94 7.44
C ILE A 41 -2.80 7.77 6.61
N ASN A 42 -1.47 7.62 6.54
CA ASN A 42 -0.82 6.59 5.73
C ASN A 42 -0.37 5.39 6.55
N PHE A 43 -1.08 4.28 6.38
CA PHE A 43 -0.73 3.01 7.03
C PHE A 43 0.21 2.22 6.14
N VAL A 44 1.44 1.98 6.63
CA VAL A 44 2.50 1.30 5.88
C VAL A 44 2.64 -0.15 6.36
N THR A 45 2.47 -1.10 5.43
CA THR A 45 2.43 -2.56 5.69
C THR A 45 1.37 -2.97 6.75
N PRO A 46 0.13 -2.45 6.69
CA PRO A 46 -0.86 -2.67 7.75
C PRO A 46 -1.47 -4.07 7.78
N THR A 47 -1.23 -4.91 6.77
CA THR A 47 -1.89 -6.21 6.56
C THR A 47 -2.00 -7.07 7.82
N HIS A 48 -0.97 -7.06 8.67
CA HIS A 48 -0.88 -7.90 9.87
C HIS A 48 -1.61 -7.35 11.11
N VAL A 49 -2.08 -6.10 11.05
CA VAL A 49 -2.75 -5.39 12.15
C VAL A 49 -4.07 -4.74 11.73
N VAL A 50 -4.65 -5.21 10.62
CA VAL A 50 -5.93 -4.71 10.10
C VAL A 50 -7.04 -4.69 11.16
N PRO A 51 -7.27 -5.75 11.97
CA PRO A 51 -8.33 -5.72 12.98
C PRO A 51 -8.16 -4.59 14.00
N GLN A 52 -6.94 -4.34 14.46
CA GLN A 52 -6.63 -3.27 15.42
C GLN A 52 -6.80 -1.87 14.80
N ILE A 53 -6.45 -1.72 13.52
CA ILE A 53 -6.69 -0.46 12.78
C ILE A 53 -8.19 -0.19 12.68
N LEU A 54 -9.00 -1.20 12.35
CA LEU A 54 -10.45 -1.03 12.25
C LEU A 54 -11.09 -0.65 13.60
N GLU A 55 -10.64 -1.26 14.69
CA GLU A 55 -11.10 -0.90 16.05
C GLU A 55 -10.76 0.56 16.40
N ALA A 56 -9.52 0.98 16.14
CA ALA A 56 -9.10 2.36 16.37
C ALA A 56 -9.84 3.36 15.46
N LEU A 57 -10.17 2.97 14.24
CA LEU A 57 -10.83 3.83 13.27
C LEU A 57 -12.25 4.20 13.73
N VAL A 58 -12.98 3.28 14.35
CA VAL A 58 -14.32 3.57 14.93
C VAL A 58 -14.21 4.74 15.91
N LEU A 59 -13.26 4.65 16.85
CA LEU A 59 -13.02 5.68 17.86
C LEU A 59 -12.54 7.00 17.24
N ALA A 60 -11.67 6.94 16.23
CA ALA A 60 -11.18 8.14 15.57
C ALA A 60 -12.30 8.86 14.78
N ARG A 61 -13.19 8.11 14.13
CA ARG A 61 -14.36 8.67 13.44
C ARG A 61 -15.34 9.32 14.43
N GLU A 62 -15.61 8.70 15.57
CA GLU A 62 -16.38 9.31 16.66
C GLU A 62 -15.74 10.61 17.17
N GLY A 63 -14.40 10.65 17.18
CA GLY A 63 -13.62 11.85 17.52
C GLY A 63 -13.50 12.90 16.40
N GLY A 64 -14.14 12.70 15.24
CA GLY A 64 -14.16 13.68 14.15
C GLY A 64 -13.05 13.53 13.09
N LEU A 65 -12.42 12.36 12.99
CA LEU A 65 -11.48 12.08 11.91
C LEU A 65 -12.18 12.14 10.55
N HIS A 66 -11.70 13.01 9.67
CA HIS A 66 -12.20 13.21 8.31
C HIS A 66 -11.11 13.14 7.23
N LEU A 67 -9.85 12.98 7.61
CA LEU A 67 -8.76 12.79 6.64
C LEU A 67 -8.92 11.49 5.83
N PRO A 68 -8.49 11.49 4.55
CA PRO A 68 -8.35 10.28 3.75
C PRO A 68 -7.42 9.26 4.40
N LEU A 69 -7.74 7.97 4.23
CA LEU A 69 -6.90 6.86 4.69
C LEU A 69 -6.16 6.22 3.52
N VAL A 70 -4.85 6.03 3.67
CA VAL A 70 -3.99 5.38 2.67
C VAL A 70 -3.57 3.99 3.16
N TYR A 71 -3.82 2.97 2.33
CA TYR A 71 -3.33 1.61 2.52
C TYR A 71 -2.09 1.37 1.66
N ASN A 72 -0.92 1.47 2.27
CA ASN A 72 0.36 1.30 1.59
C ASN A 72 0.92 -0.10 1.87
N SER A 73 0.96 -0.96 0.86
CA SER A 73 1.33 -2.37 1.02
C SER A 73 2.32 -2.86 -0.03
N GLY A 74 2.91 -4.03 0.21
CA GLY A 74 3.80 -4.69 -0.74
C GLY A 74 3.10 -5.34 -1.93
N GLY A 75 1.77 -5.20 -2.04
CA GLY A 75 0.97 -5.80 -3.11
C GLY A 75 0.84 -7.32 -3.02
N TYR A 76 1.09 -7.95 -1.88
CA TYR A 76 0.96 -9.40 -1.69
C TYR A 76 -0.23 -9.76 -0.77
N ASP A 77 -1.20 -8.85 -0.67
CA ASP A 77 -2.38 -9.00 0.17
C ASP A 77 -3.35 -10.03 -0.42
N SER A 78 -4.14 -10.69 0.44
CA SER A 78 -5.19 -11.59 -0.02
C SER A 78 -6.40 -10.76 -0.48
N VAL A 79 -7.04 -11.20 -1.57
CA VAL A 79 -8.28 -10.57 -2.07
C VAL A 79 -9.40 -10.64 -1.02
N GLU A 80 -9.45 -11.72 -0.23
CA GLU A 80 -10.41 -11.88 0.86
C GLU A 80 -10.24 -10.78 1.93
N THR A 81 -9.01 -10.54 2.39
CA THR A 81 -8.74 -9.47 3.36
C THR A 81 -9.05 -8.10 2.76
N LEU A 82 -8.69 -7.85 1.50
CA LEU A 82 -9.03 -6.59 0.82
C LEU A 82 -10.54 -6.40 0.70
N GLY A 83 -11.31 -7.45 0.42
CA GLY A 83 -12.77 -7.37 0.34
C GLY A 83 -13.42 -6.93 1.65
N LEU A 84 -12.83 -7.26 2.80
CA LEU A 84 -13.28 -6.77 4.11
C LEU A 84 -12.97 -5.28 4.35
N LEU A 85 -12.12 -4.68 3.52
CA LEU A 85 -11.71 -3.29 3.59
C LEU A 85 -12.47 -2.39 2.60
N ASP A 86 -13.43 -2.92 1.85
CA ASP A 86 -14.23 -2.14 0.90
C ASP A 86 -14.99 -1.01 1.63
N GLY A 87 -14.72 0.22 1.20
CA GLY A 87 -15.25 1.43 1.83
C GLY A 87 -14.51 1.91 3.09
N VAL A 88 -13.44 1.22 3.53
CA VAL A 88 -12.62 1.65 4.66
C VAL A 88 -11.52 2.61 4.23
N PHE A 89 -10.73 2.21 3.23
CA PHE A 89 -9.60 3.01 2.74
C PHE A 89 -9.99 3.80 1.49
N ASP A 90 -9.55 5.06 1.44
CA ASP A 90 -9.83 5.95 0.32
C ASP A 90 -8.79 5.77 -0.80
N ILE A 91 -7.53 5.52 -0.41
CA ILE A 91 -6.41 5.44 -1.35
C ILE A 91 -5.67 4.12 -1.12
N TYR A 92 -5.45 3.38 -2.20
CA TYR A 92 -4.58 2.21 -2.20
C TYR A 92 -3.25 2.57 -2.85
N MET A 93 -2.14 2.22 -2.17
CA MET A 93 -0.79 2.45 -2.65
C MET A 93 0.05 1.16 -2.63
N PRO A 94 -0.27 0.16 -3.48
CA PRO A 94 0.43 -1.11 -3.50
C PRO A 94 1.75 -1.03 -4.28
N ASP A 95 2.70 -1.86 -3.89
CA ASP A 95 3.89 -2.14 -4.68
C ASP A 95 3.61 -3.21 -5.73
N ALA A 96 3.89 -2.90 -6.99
CA ALA A 96 4.06 -3.86 -8.06
C ALA A 96 5.55 -4.11 -8.28
N LYS A 97 6.16 -4.96 -7.46
CA LYS A 97 7.64 -5.12 -7.41
C LYS A 97 8.20 -5.93 -8.58
N TYR A 98 7.44 -6.91 -9.06
CA TYR A 98 7.90 -7.88 -10.06
C TYR A 98 6.81 -8.22 -11.07
N GLY A 99 7.17 -8.27 -12.35
CA GLY A 99 6.34 -8.77 -13.44
C GLY A 99 6.45 -10.28 -13.68
N GLN A 100 7.43 -10.94 -13.04
CA GLN A 100 7.71 -12.36 -13.17
C GLN A 100 8.02 -13.00 -11.80
N ASP A 101 7.61 -14.25 -11.59
CA ASP A 101 7.78 -14.94 -10.31
C ASP A 101 9.24 -15.34 -9.99
N GLY A 102 10.08 -15.54 -11.01
CA GLY A 102 11.49 -15.89 -10.81
C GLY A 102 12.24 -14.86 -9.96
N PRO A 103 12.26 -13.57 -10.37
CA PRO A 103 12.78 -12.48 -9.54
C PRO A 103 12.11 -12.34 -8.17
N ALA A 104 10.79 -12.50 -8.09
CA ALA A 104 10.06 -12.38 -6.83
C ALA A 104 10.48 -13.45 -5.80
N LEU A 105 10.67 -14.68 -6.25
CA LEU A 105 11.18 -15.77 -5.42
C LEU A 105 12.64 -15.53 -5.03
N LYS A 106 13.48 -15.13 -6.00
CA LYS A 106 14.92 -14.93 -5.79
C LYS A 106 15.24 -13.81 -4.81
N TYR A 107 14.56 -12.67 -4.93
CA TYR A 107 14.90 -11.45 -4.17
C TYR A 107 13.98 -11.18 -2.99
N SER A 108 12.88 -11.92 -2.85
CA SER A 108 11.87 -11.65 -1.81
C SER A 108 11.20 -12.89 -1.24
N HIS A 109 11.61 -14.09 -1.66
CA HIS A 109 11.03 -15.36 -1.19
C HIS A 109 9.51 -15.41 -1.29
N ALA A 110 8.95 -14.78 -2.34
CA ALA A 110 7.51 -14.62 -2.55
C ALA A 110 7.03 -15.49 -3.73
N PRO A 111 6.67 -16.77 -3.51
CA PRO A 111 6.17 -17.63 -4.58
C PRO A 111 4.75 -17.22 -5.01
N GLY A 112 4.47 -17.21 -6.33
CA GLY A 112 3.17 -16.80 -6.84
C GLY A 112 2.85 -15.31 -6.61
N TYR A 113 3.90 -14.49 -6.51
CA TYR A 113 3.78 -13.05 -6.26
C TYR A 113 3.01 -12.36 -7.37
N VAL A 114 3.30 -12.67 -8.63
CA VAL A 114 2.70 -11.96 -9.76
C VAL A 114 1.18 -12.13 -9.76
N ASP A 115 0.69 -13.35 -9.59
CA ASP A 115 -0.75 -13.62 -9.61
C ASP A 115 -1.47 -12.98 -8.42
N ARG A 116 -0.88 -13.06 -7.22
CA ARG A 116 -1.43 -12.43 -6.02
C ARG A 116 -1.43 -10.91 -6.13
N MET A 117 -0.34 -10.32 -6.63
CA MET A 117 -0.21 -8.89 -6.88
C MET A 117 -1.24 -8.40 -7.89
N LYS A 118 -1.39 -9.11 -9.01
CA LYS A 118 -2.41 -8.75 -10.00
C LYS A 118 -3.82 -8.81 -9.41
N ALA A 119 -4.14 -9.86 -8.66
CA ALA A 119 -5.44 -10.03 -8.02
C ALA A 119 -5.70 -8.94 -6.97
N ALA A 120 -4.70 -8.63 -6.13
CA ALA A 120 -4.78 -7.58 -5.12
C ALA A 120 -4.99 -6.19 -5.75
N ILE A 121 -4.20 -5.83 -6.77
CA ILE A 121 -4.32 -4.54 -7.45
C ILE A 121 -5.68 -4.39 -8.14
N LYS A 122 -6.20 -5.46 -8.76
CA LYS A 122 -7.56 -5.46 -9.34
C LYS A 122 -8.63 -5.20 -8.28
N GLU A 123 -8.54 -5.86 -7.14
CA GLU A 123 -9.51 -5.68 -6.05
C GLU A 123 -9.41 -4.26 -5.46
N MET A 124 -8.19 -3.76 -5.22
CA MET A 124 -7.98 -2.38 -4.78
C MET A 124 -8.58 -1.38 -5.78
N HIS A 125 -8.31 -1.54 -7.08
CA HIS A 125 -8.88 -0.67 -8.12
C HIS A 125 -10.41 -0.75 -8.17
N ARG A 126 -11.00 -1.94 -8.02
CA ARG A 126 -12.46 -2.12 -7.97
C ARG A 126 -13.10 -1.27 -6.87
N GLN A 127 -12.44 -1.13 -5.72
CA GLN A 127 -12.97 -0.41 -4.57
C GLN A 127 -12.86 1.12 -4.73
N VAL A 128 -11.73 1.63 -5.23
CA VAL A 128 -11.44 3.07 -5.21
C VAL A 128 -11.36 3.74 -6.59
N GLY A 129 -11.20 2.96 -7.66
CA GLY A 129 -11.07 3.46 -9.03
C GLY A 129 -9.72 4.13 -9.33
N ASP A 130 -9.73 4.94 -10.39
CA ASP A 130 -8.59 5.78 -10.77
C ASP A 130 -8.36 6.90 -9.74
N LEU A 131 -7.11 7.36 -9.64
CA LEU A 131 -6.72 8.39 -8.68
C LEU A 131 -7.43 9.73 -8.96
N VAL A 132 -8.16 10.20 -7.96
CA VAL A 132 -8.82 11.51 -7.91
C VAL A 132 -8.05 12.41 -6.96
N MET A 133 -7.74 13.60 -7.44
CA MET A 133 -7.07 14.66 -6.68
C MET A 133 -8.00 15.87 -6.57
N ASP A 134 -7.77 16.70 -5.55
CA ASP A 134 -8.39 18.02 -5.45
C ASP A 134 -7.71 19.06 -6.35
N GLU A 135 -8.13 20.33 -6.23
CA GLU A 135 -7.62 21.45 -7.04
C GLU A 135 -6.13 21.75 -6.77
N ASP A 136 -5.63 21.38 -5.59
CA ASP A 136 -4.24 21.56 -5.17
C ASP A 136 -3.36 20.34 -5.54
N GLY A 137 -3.94 19.31 -6.17
CA GLY A 137 -3.24 18.09 -6.57
C GLY A 137 -3.04 17.10 -5.43
N ILE A 138 -3.78 17.23 -4.33
CA ILE A 138 -3.74 16.30 -3.20
C ILE A 138 -4.64 15.11 -3.52
N ALA A 139 -4.10 13.90 -3.38
CA ALA A 139 -4.86 12.67 -3.58
C ALA A 139 -5.97 12.54 -2.53
N MET A 140 -7.21 12.34 -3.00
CA MET A 140 -8.39 12.21 -2.16
C MET A 140 -8.93 10.78 -2.14
N ARG A 141 -8.91 10.09 -3.28
CA ARG A 141 -9.37 8.70 -3.43
C ARG A 141 -8.74 8.06 -4.66
N GLY A 142 -8.48 6.76 -4.64
CA GLY A 142 -8.12 6.00 -5.83
C GLY A 142 -6.83 5.20 -5.71
N LEU A 143 -6.42 4.58 -6.82
CA LEU A 143 -5.24 3.70 -6.87
C LEU A 143 -3.98 4.45 -7.35
N LEU A 144 -2.91 4.36 -6.56
CA LEU A 144 -1.56 4.82 -6.90
C LEU A 144 -0.58 3.65 -6.81
N VAL A 145 -0.15 3.08 -7.94
CA VAL A 145 0.76 1.92 -7.92
C VAL A 145 2.20 2.39 -7.82
N ARG A 146 3.01 1.71 -7.01
CA ARG A 146 4.46 1.92 -6.96
C ARG A 146 5.18 0.77 -7.65
N HIS A 147 6.10 1.06 -8.55
CA HIS A 147 6.88 0.03 -9.24
C HIS A 147 8.36 0.19 -8.97
N LEU A 148 8.99 -0.89 -8.51
CA LEU A 148 10.43 -0.96 -8.28
C LEU A 148 11.13 -1.25 -9.60
N VAL A 149 12.14 -0.45 -9.96
CA VAL A 149 13.03 -0.76 -11.08
C VAL A 149 14.29 -1.44 -10.54
N LEU A 150 14.67 -2.56 -11.16
CA LEU A 150 15.87 -3.31 -10.80
C LEU A 150 16.86 -3.36 -11.98
N PRO A 151 18.17 -3.49 -11.70
CA PRO A 151 19.19 -3.67 -12.73
C PRO A 151 18.85 -4.80 -13.71
N GLU A 152 19.30 -4.65 -14.96
CA GLU A 152 19.14 -5.64 -16.03
C GLU A 152 17.66 -6.02 -16.33
N GLY A 153 16.71 -5.17 -15.94
CA GLY A 153 15.28 -5.41 -16.18
C GLY A 153 14.69 -6.50 -15.28
N ALA A 154 15.38 -6.87 -14.19
CA ALA A 154 14.96 -7.96 -13.31
C ALA A 154 13.59 -7.75 -12.64
N ALA A 155 13.05 -6.52 -12.64
CA ALA A 155 11.72 -6.23 -12.13
C ALA A 155 10.58 -6.60 -13.11
N GLY A 156 10.86 -6.86 -14.39
CA GLY A 156 9.81 -7.12 -15.39
C GLY A 156 8.88 -5.91 -15.59
N THR A 157 9.47 -4.72 -15.75
CA THR A 157 8.73 -3.44 -15.86
C THR A 157 7.74 -3.45 -17.02
N ALA A 158 8.11 -4.03 -18.16
CA ALA A 158 7.23 -4.10 -19.32
C ALA A 158 5.95 -4.90 -19.00
N GLU A 159 6.08 -6.02 -18.30
CA GLU A 159 4.97 -6.86 -17.88
C GLU A 159 4.06 -6.15 -16.88
N VAL A 160 4.65 -5.44 -15.90
CA VAL A 160 3.88 -4.65 -14.92
C VAL A 160 3.11 -3.53 -15.61
N VAL A 161 3.74 -2.75 -16.47
CA VAL A 161 3.09 -1.64 -17.19
C VAL A 161 2.01 -2.15 -18.15
N CYS A 162 2.26 -3.28 -18.83
CA CYS A 162 1.28 -3.93 -19.70
C CYS A 162 0.05 -4.38 -18.91
N PHE A 163 0.27 -4.99 -17.73
CA PHE A 163 -0.81 -5.36 -16.82
C PHE A 163 -1.63 -4.15 -16.38
N LEU A 164 -1.00 -3.09 -15.86
CA LEU A 164 -1.71 -1.90 -15.37
C LEU A 164 -2.54 -1.24 -16.49
N SER A 165 -1.93 -1.02 -17.65
CA SER A 165 -2.59 -0.31 -18.77
C SER A 165 -3.72 -1.10 -19.44
N ARG A 166 -3.68 -2.44 -19.41
CA ARG A 166 -4.66 -3.31 -20.09
C ARG A 166 -5.75 -3.83 -19.16
N GLU A 167 -5.40 -4.11 -17.91
CA GLU A 167 -6.29 -4.82 -16.98
C GLU A 167 -6.79 -3.94 -15.82
N ILE A 168 -6.15 -2.79 -15.57
CA ILE A 168 -6.53 -1.85 -14.51
C ILE A 168 -7.11 -0.57 -15.12
N SER A 169 -6.26 0.32 -15.62
CA SER A 169 -6.66 1.54 -16.31
C SER A 169 -5.47 2.17 -17.03
N LYS A 170 -5.74 2.86 -18.14
CA LYS A 170 -4.73 3.70 -18.81
C LYS A 170 -4.40 4.96 -18.03
N ASN A 171 -5.24 5.33 -17.06
CA ASN A 171 -5.05 6.49 -16.19
C ASN A 171 -4.44 6.11 -14.83
N THR A 172 -4.04 4.84 -14.64
CA THR A 172 -3.39 4.42 -13.40
C THR A 172 -2.09 5.18 -13.20
N TYR A 173 -1.97 5.88 -12.07
CA TYR A 173 -0.74 6.55 -11.69
C TYR A 173 0.31 5.52 -11.26
N LEU A 174 1.52 5.69 -11.79
CA LEU A 174 2.65 4.82 -11.52
C LEU A 174 3.80 5.63 -10.94
N ASN A 175 4.11 5.42 -9.67
CA ASN A 175 5.32 5.93 -9.03
C ASN A 175 6.49 4.98 -9.31
N VAL A 176 7.47 5.42 -10.09
CA VAL A 176 8.65 4.63 -10.44
C VAL A 176 9.74 4.85 -9.38
N MET A 177 10.08 3.78 -8.66
CA MET A 177 11.02 3.80 -7.55
C MET A 177 12.36 3.16 -7.94
N ALA A 178 13.46 3.87 -7.69
CA ALA A 178 14.84 3.35 -7.80
C ALA A 178 15.40 2.99 -6.41
N GLN A 179 14.61 2.30 -5.58
CA GLN A 179 14.94 2.00 -4.19
C GLN A 179 15.78 0.72 -4.05
N TYR A 180 16.97 0.72 -4.65
CA TYR A 180 17.96 -0.35 -4.51
C TYR A 180 19.18 0.19 -3.76
N HIS A 181 19.52 -0.42 -2.62
CA HIS A 181 20.83 -0.27 -1.97
C HIS A 181 21.60 -1.58 -2.18
N PRO A 182 22.74 -1.56 -2.91
CA PRO A 182 23.60 -2.73 -3.08
C PRO A 182 24.22 -3.24 -1.76
#